data_AF-A0A1H2PWX6-F1
#
_entry.id   AF-A0A1H2PWX6-F1
#
_cell.length_a   1.000
_cell.length_b   1.000
_cell.length_c   1.000
_cell.angle_alpha   90.00
_cell.angle_beta   90.00
_cell.angle_gamma   90.00
#
_symmetry.space_group_name_H-M   'P 1'
#
loop_
_entity.id
_entity.type
_entity.pdbx_description
1 polymer ?
#
loop_
_entity_poly.entity_id
_entity_poly.type
_entity_poly.pdbx_seq_one_letter_code
_entity_poly.pdbx_strand_id
1 'polypeptide(L)'
;MAISSEFAQAVREKNNLRVRIMLKDSLLIDKSFRLFEEMQAYALAHGVNPWADAGIPLEKTEKPWTEDTMNYELTALVNDFTKEHVSYLKEIIRDIYKLDLPSKQIYPVYDIQESQHDTKVASITETPKGQVNKESDPYTTIQEGNRYINEILQKNGDPETNKRRWLRSGDISDIKRYAQSIVDACNEIQRRG
;
A
#
# COMPACT_ATOMS: atom_id res chain seq x y z
N MET A 1 16.35 2.27 22.18
CA MET A 1 15.43 2.04 23.32
C MET A 1 14.97 0.58 23.27
N ALA A 2 14.34 0.03 24.32
CA ALA A 2 13.92 -1.37 24.30
C ALA A 2 12.60 -1.50 23.53
N ILE A 3 12.54 -2.42 22.56
CA ILE A 3 11.29 -2.83 21.92
C ILE A 3 10.30 -3.25 23.03
N SER A 4 9.10 -2.66 23.04
CA SER A 4 8.12 -2.93 24.08
C SER A 4 7.58 -4.37 23.98
N SER A 5 7.16 -4.94 25.12
CA SER A 5 6.54 -6.26 25.18
C SER A 5 5.31 -6.37 24.26
N GLU A 6 4.53 -5.29 24.19
CA GLU A 6 3.30 -5.21 23.40
C GLU A 6 3.61 -5.22 21.90
N PHE A 7 4.66 -4.50 21.49
CA PHE A 7 5.07 -4.50 20.08
C PHE A 7 5.66 -5.86 19.68
N ALA A 8 6.53 -6.42 20.52
CA ALA A 8 7.08 -7.76 20.30
C ALA A 8 5.98 -8.82 20.20
N GLN A 9 4.93 -8.71 21.02
CA GLN A 9 3.76 -9.58 20.95
C GLN A 9 2.99 -9.40 19.64
N ALA A 10 2.71 -8.16 19.21
CA ALA A 10 2.01 -7.89 17.95
C ALA A 10 2.76 -8.44 16.73
N VAL A 11 4.10 -8.34 16.73
CA VAL A 11 4.98 -8.93 15.71
C VAL A 11 4.91 -10.46 15.74
N ARG A 12 4.99 -11.08 16.93
CA ARG A 12 4.90 -12.54 17.09
C ARG A 12 3.55 -13.09 16.59
N GLU A 13 2.47 -12.36 16.85
CA GLU A 13 1.11 -12.68 16.38
C GLU A 13 0.90 -12.42 14.88
N LYS A 14 1.89 -11.84 14.18
CA LYS A 14 1.78 -11.37 12.80
C LYS A 14 0.59 -10.43 12.57
N ASN A 15 0.23 -9.65 13.59
CA ASN A 15 -0.87 -8.70 13.52
C ASN A 15 -0.40 -7.42 12.80
N ASN A 16 -0.42 -7.46 11.47
CA ASN A 16 0.06 -6.36 10.61
C ASN A 16 -0.63 -5.03 10.93
N LEU A 17 -1.94 -5.03 11.17
CA LEU A 17 -2.68 -3.82 11.51
C LEU A 17 -2.17 -3.21 12.82
N ARG A 18 -1.99 -4.02 13.86
CA ARG A 18 -1.48 -3.56 15.15
C ARG A 18 -0.04 -3.07 15.05
N VAL A 19 0.81 -3.76 14.29
CA VAL A 19 2.18 -3.34 14.01
C VAL A 19 2.21 -1.99 13.31
N ARG A 20 1.38 -1.76 12.28
CA ARG A 20 1.26 -0.47 11.57
C ARG A 20 0.79 0.66 12.48
N ILE A 21 -0.22 0.42 13.33
CA ILE A 21 -0.71 1.41 14.29
C ILE A 21 0.41 1.82 15.25
N MET A 22 1.11 0.85 15.84
CA MET A 22 2.19 1.13 16.78
C MET A 22 3.40 1.83 16.13
N LEU A 23 3.72 1.47 14.87
CA LEU A 23 4.73 2.19 14.09
C LEU A 23 4.29 3.62 13.81
N LYS A 24 3.04 3.86 13.40
CA LYS A 24 2.52 5.21 13.20
C LYS A 24 2.63 6.04 14.49
N ASP A 25 2.19 5.50 15.62
CA ASP A 25 2.20 6.23 16.89
C ASP A 25 3.63 6.62 17.32
N SER A 26 4.62 5.79 16.99
CA SER A 26 6.03 6.09 17.27
C SER A 26 6.55 7.36 16.58
N LEU A 27 5.95 7.78 15.45
CA LEU A 27 6.32 9.01 14.73
C LEU A 27 5.99 10.28 15.53
N LEU A 28 5.00 10.21 16.43
CA LEU A 28 4.60 11.32 17.29
C LEU A 28 5.28 11.27 18.67
N ILE A 29 5.57 10.07 19.16
CA ILE A 29 6.29 9.85 20.42
C ILE A 29 7.74 10.29 20.28
N ASP A 30 8.41 9.87 19.21
CA ASP A 30 9.80 10.21 18.92
C ASP A 30 9.92 10.96 17.60
N LYS A 31 10.02 12.28 17.73
CA LYS A 31 10.19 13.23 16.63
C LYS A 31 11.55 13.10 15.90
N SER A 32 12.52 12.38 16.47
CA SER A 32 13.76 12.02 15.77
C SER A 32 13.60 10.82 14.83
N PHE A 33 12.46 10.11 14.92
CA PHE A 33 12.10 8.91 14.18
C PHE A 33 12.98 7.68 14.43
N ARG A 34 13.86 7.72 15.44
CA ARG A 34 14.72 6.58 15.79
C ARG A 34 13.90 5.41 16.32
N LEU A 35 12.90 5.68 17.15
CA LEU A 35 11.99 4.65 17.66
C LEU A 35 11.26 3.93 16.51
N PHE A 36 10.79 4.68 15.52
CA PHE A 36 10.17 4.12 14.32
C PHE A 36 11.13 3.19 13.57
N GLU A 37 12.37 3.61 13.37
CA GLU A 37 13.40 2.83 12.67
C GLU A 37 13.78 1.55 13.42
N GLU A 38 13.96 1.63 14.74
CA GLU A 38 14.21 0.47 15.62
C GLU A 38 13.05 -0.54 15.56
N MET A 39 11.80 -0.06 15.67
CA MET A 39 10.61 -0.91 15.63
C MET A 39 10.39 -1.56 14.26
N GLN A 40 10.62 -0.81 13.18
CA GLN A 40 10.54 -1.34 11.82
C GLN A 40 11.58 -2.43 11.58
N ALA A 41 12.83 -2.18 11.94
CA ALA A 41 13.91 -3.15 11.80
C ALA A 41 13.60 -4.44 12.58
N TYR A 42 13.08 -4.30 13.80
CA TYR A 42 12.66 -5.44 14.60
C TYR A 42 11.56 -6.26 13.92
N ALA A 43 10.50 -5.62 13.39
CA ALA A 43 9.42 -6.32 12.71
C ALA A 43 9.90 -7.09 11.47
N LEU A 44 10.73 -6.46 10.64
CA LEU A 44 11.32 -7.08 9.45
C LEU A 44 12.20 -8.28 9.80
N ALA A 45 13.05 -8.16 10.83
CA ALA A 45 13.91 -9.24 11.31
C ALA A 45 13.11 -10.47 11.80
N HIS A 46 11.85 -10.28 12.21
CA HIS A 46 10.95 -11.34 12.67
C HIS A 46 9.93 -11.76 11.58
N GLY A 47 10.16 -11.39 10.32
CA GLY A 47 9.36 -11.83 9.18
C GLY A 47 7.99 -11.16 9.07
N VAL A 48 7.80 -10.00 9.71
CA VAL A 48 6.60 -9.17 9.56
C VAL A 48 6.94 -7.97 8.70
N ASN A 49 6.35 -7.91 7.51
CA ASN A 49 6.50 -6.77 6.61
C ASN A 49 5.33 -5.79 6.82
N PRO A 50 5.54 -4.62 7.45
CA PRO A 50 4.47 -3.65 7.67
C PRO A 50 4.08 -2.90 6.39
N TRP A 51 4.88 -2.98 5.33
CA TRP A 51 4.64 -2.21 4.10
C TRP A 51 3.40 -2.70 3.35
N ALA A 52 2.57 -1.77 2.91
CA ALA A 52 1.52 -2.01 1.93
C ALA A 52 2.11 -1.91 0.51
N ASP A 53 1.52 -2.65 -0.42
CA ASP A 53 1.87 -2.54 -1.84
C ASP A 53 1.51 -1.13 -2.35
N ALA A 54 2.37 -0.57 -3.20
CA ALA A 54 2.17 0.74 -3.81
C ALA A 54 1.06 0.66 -4.87
N GLY A 55 -0.20 0.69 -4.41
CA GLY A 55 -1.37 0.54 -5.27
C GLY A 55 -1.94 1.85 -5.81
N ILE A 56 -1.81 2.95 -5.06
CA ILE A 56 -2.34 4.28 -5.43
C ILE A 56 -1.22 5.30 -5.20
N PRO A 57 -0.92 6.17 -6.20
CA PRO A 57 0.00 7.27 -6.00
C PRO A 57 -0.45 8.16 -4.85
N LEU A 58 0.48 8.53 -3.97
CA LEU A 58 0.19 9.40 -2.85
C LEU A 58 -0.11 10.83 -3.35
N GLU A 59 -1.32 11.33 -3.10
CA GLU A 59 -1.68 12.71 -3.35
C GLU A 59 -1.13 13.60 -2.22
N LYS A 60 -0.14 14.44 -2.54
CA LYS A 60 0.50 15.31 -1.55
C LYS A 60 -0.21 16.67 -1.52
N THR A 61 -0.61 17.09 -0.33
CA THR A 61 -1.12 18.44 -0.08
C THR A 61 0.01 19.46 -0.16
N GLU A 62 -0.23 20.59 -0.83
CA GLU A 62 0.71 21.70 -0.91
C GLU A 62 0.86 22.42 0.44
N LYS A 63 2.00 23.08 0.64
CA LYS A 63 2.25 23.90 1.83
C LYS A 63 1.36 25.15 1.85
N PRO A 64 1.07 25.74 3.03
CA PRO A 64 1.56 25.35 4.37
C PRO A 64 0.80 24.15 4.95
N TRP A 65 1.53 23.25 5.60
CA TRP A 65 0.91 22.13 6.32
C TRP A 65 0.43 22.58 7.70
N THR A 66 -0.71 22.04 8.11
CA THR A 66 -1.34 22.32 9.40
C THR A 66 -1.41 21.04 10.25
N GLU A 67 -1.72 21.18 11.54
CA GLU A 67 -2.02 20.02 12.40
C GLU A 67 -3.18 19.18 11.83
N ASP A 68 -4.17 19.81 11.20
CA ASP A 68 -5.26 19.10 10.53
C ASP A 68 -4.76 18.25 9.35
N THR A 69 -3.81 18.79 8.56
CA THR A 69 -3.18 18.03 7.47
C THR A 69 -2.43 16.83 8.04
N MET A 70 -1.63 17.03 9.08
CA MET A 70 -0.91 15.94 9.75
C MET A 70 -1.84 14.87 10.32
N ASN A 71 -2.92 15.27 10.99
CA ASN A 71 -3.90 14.35 11.57
C ASN A 71 -4.64 13.54 10.50
N TYR A 72 -4.94 14.18 9.36
CA TYR A 72 -5.51 13.50 8.21
C TYR A 72 -4.56 12.42 7.68
N GLU A 73 -3.30 12.78 7.37
CA GLU A 73 -2.30 11.86 6.84
C GLU A 73 -1.96 10.73 7.84
N LEU A 74 -1.90 11.01 9.14
CA LEU A 74 -1.76 9.99 10.19
C LEU A 74 -2.89 8.96 10.16
N THR A 75 -4.12 9.41 9.90
CA THR A 75 -5.29 8.52 9.85
C THR A 75 -5.27 7.68 8.59
N ALA A 76 -4.92 8.28 7.46
CA ALA A 76 -4.77 7.61 6.18
C ALA A 76 -3.69 6.51 6.26
N LEU A 77 -2.51 6.84 6.82
CA LEU A 77 -1.31 6.00 6.85
C LEU A 77 -1.53 4.56 7.30
N VAL A 78 -2.50 4.30 8.19
CA VAL A 78 -2.80 2.94 8.68
C VAL A 78 -3.22 2.01 7.53
N ASN A 79 -3.97 2.54 6.57
CA ASN A 79 -4.52 1.78 5.45
C ASN A 79 -3.57 1.73 4.25
N ASP A 80 -2.76 2.76 4.06
CA ASP A 80 -1.83 2.93 2.94
C ASP A 80 -0.38 3.09 3.44
N PHE A 81 0.01 2.16 4.33
CA PHE A 81 1.31 2.13 5.00
C PHE A 81 2.47 1.82 4.03
N THR A 82 2.72 2.74 3.10
CA THR A 82 3.77 2.66 2.09
C THR A 82 5.00 3.44 2.55
N LYS A 83 6.16 3.13 1.97
CA LYS A 83 7.40 3.88 2.26
C LYS A 83 7.27 5.36 1.88
N GLU A 84 6.60 5.64 0.76
CA GLU A 84 6.38 7.00 0.29
C GLU A 84 5.53 7.80 1.27
N HIS A 85 4.41 7.25 1.74
CA HIS A 85 3.52 7.93 2.67
C HIS A 85 4.18 8.14 4.04
N VAL A 86 4.89 7.14 4.58
CA VAL A 86 5.68 7.35 5.80
C VAL A 86 6.69 8.49 5.63
N SER A 87 7.38 8.57 4.48
CA SER A 87 8.34 9.64 4.22
C SER A 87 7.65 11.01 4.17
N TYR A 88 6.52 11.10 3.46
CA TYR A 88 5.73 12.33 3.37
C TYR A 88 5.26 12.81 4.74
N LEU A 89 4.73 11.90 5.57
CA LEU A 89 4.28 12.25 6.90
C LEU A 89 5.44 12.68 7.82
N LYS A 90 6.63 12.06 7.70
CA LYS A 90 7.83 12.52 8.41
C LYS A 90 8.22 13.95 8.05
N GLU A 91 8.03 14.37 6.80
CA GLU A 91 8.25 15.76 6.37
C GLU A 91 7.23 16.72 7.00
N ILE A 92 5.95 16.34 7.02
CA ILE A 92 4.88 17.13 7.67
C ILE A 92 5.18 17.34 9.16
N ILE A 93 5.52 16.27 9.88
CA ILE A 93 5.83 16.32 11.32
C ILE A 93 7.03 17.24 11.58
N ARG A 94 8.07 17.17 10.73
CA ARG A 94 9.25 18.05 10.86
C ARG A 94 8.92 19.52 10.67
N ASP A 95 8.10 19.84 9.67
CA ASP A 95 7.68 21.20 9.34
C ASP A 95 6.86 21.81 10.49
N ILE A 96 5.84 21.07 10.98
CA ILE A 96 4.93 21.52 12.04
C ILE A 96 5.67 21.74 13.36
N TYR A 97 6.51 20.80 13.77
CA TYR A 97 7.25 20.91 15.02
C TYR A 97 8.55 21.71 14.92
N LYS A 98 8.86 22.26 13.73
CA LYS A 98 10.07 23.05 13.47
C LYS A 98 11.33 22.34 13.96
N LEU A 99 11.44 21.04 13.63
CA LEU A 99 12.55 20.23 14.07
C LEU A 99 13.80 20.60 13.26
N ASP A 100 14.69 21.40 13.87
CA ASP A 100 16.01 21.68 13.33
C ASP A 100 16.92 20.44 13.49
N LEU A 101 16.77 19.49 12.58
CA LEU A 101 17.76 18.43 12.34
C LEU A 101 18.44 18.71 11.01
N PRO A 102 19.77 18.53 10.92
CA PRO A 102 20.53 18.84 9.71
C PRO A 102 19.94 18.07 8.52
N SER A 103 19.44 18.81 7.55
CA SER A 103 18.85 18.27 6.33
C SER A 103 19.90 17.53 5.49
N LYS A 104 19.45 16.47 4.81
CA LYS A 104 20.16 15.63 3.84
C LYS A 104 21.18 14.63 4.41
N GLN A 105 20.79 13.36 4.45
CA GLN A 105 21.47 12.34 3.63
C GLN A 105 20.44 11.40 2.98
N ILE A 106 20.62 11.24 1.68
CA ILE A 106 19.97 10.27 0.80
C ILE A 106 20.27 8.88 1.38
N TYR A 107 19.23 8.09 1.71
CA TYR A 107 19.45 6.67 1.97
C TYR A 107 19.73 5.99 0.62
N PRO A 108 20.84 5.25 0.48
CA PRO A 108 21.13 4.53 -0.75
C PRO A 108 20.03 3.50 -1.01
N VAL A 109 19.59 3.42 -2.26
CA VAL A 109 18.83 2.29 -2.77
C VAL A 109 19.68 1.05 -2.53
N TYR A 110 19.26 0.20 -1.58
CA TYR A 110 19.86 -1.12 -1.44
C TYR A 110 19.35 -1.97 -2.62
N ASP A 111 20.26 -2.27 -3.55
CA ASP A 111 20.12 -3.39 -4.47
C ASP A 111 19.80 -4.64 -3.66
N ILE A 112 18.57 -5.13 -3.75
CA ILE A 112 18.27 -6.49 -3.34
C ILE A 112 18.59 -7.35 -4.56
N GLN A 113 19.79 -7.92 -4.55
CA GLN A 113 20.09 -9.06 -5.39
C GLN A 113 19.08 -10.16 -5.07
N GLU A 114 18.32 -10.49 -6.10
CA GLU A 114 17.42 -11.63 -6.21
C GLU A 114 18.18 -12.91 -5.81
N SER A 115 17.94 -13.41 -4.60
CA SER A 115 18.39 -14.73 -4.20
C SER A 115 17.25 -15.70 -4.41
N GLN A 116 17.42 -16.51 -5.45
CA GLN A 116 16.58 -17.65 -5.74
C GLN A 116 16.57 -18.60 -4.54
N HIS A 117 15.39 -18.86 -3.99
CA HIS A 117 15.13 -20.07 -3.23
C HIS A 117 13.99 -20.82 -3.87
N ASP A 118 14.40 -21.81 -4.65
CA ASP A 118 13.63 -22.94 -5.13
C ASP A 118 13.10 -23.72 -3.92
N THR A 119 11.78 -23.91 -3.80
CA THR A 119 11.20 -25.01 -2.99
C THR A 119 9.84 -25.44 -3.54
N LYS A 120 9.85 -26.66 -4.05
CA LYS A 120 8.76 -27.56 -4.47
C LYS A 120 7.48 -27.53 -3.62
N VAL A 121 6.38 -27.41 -4.36
CA VAL A 121 5.09 -28.13 -4.36
C VAL A 121 4.78 -29.08 -3.19
N ALA A 122 3.62 -28.86 -2.53
CA ALA A 122 2.71 -29.94 -2.12
C ALA A 122 1.25 -29.45 -2.11
N SER A 123 0.42 -30.20 -2.83
CA SER A 123 -0.99 -29.96 -3.17
C SER A 123 -1.96 -30.30 -2.04
N ILE A 124 -3.11 -29.61 -1.98
CA ILE A 124 -4.38 -30.18 -1.48
C ILE A 124 -5.56 -29.64 -2.34
N THR A 125 -6.05 -30.51 -3.23
CA THR A 125 -7.45 -30.85 -3.59
C THR A 125 -8.56 -30.23 -2.71
N GLU A 126 -9.80 -29.92 -3.12
CA GLU A 126 -10.57 -29.91 -4.38
C GLU A 126 -11.89 -29.13 -4.13
N THR A 127 -12.53 -28.68 -5.22
CA THR A 127 -13.69 -27.75 -5.40
C THR A 127 -15.07 -28.15 -4.79
N PRO A 128 -16.15 -27.31 -4.92
CA PRO A 128 -17.00 -27.39 -6.13
C PRO A 128 -17.57 -26.06 -6.71
N LYS A 129 -17.32 -25.90 -8.02
CA LYS A 129 -18.21 -25.54 -9.16
C LYS A 129 -19.00 -24.20 -9.27
N GLY A 130 -18.67 -23.52 -10.39
CA GLY A 130 -19.55 -22.71 -11.27
C GLY A 130 -18.78 -21.48 -11.78
N GLN A 131 -18.43 -21.25 -13.05
CA GLN A 131 -18.93 -21.68 -14.36
C GLN A 131 -17.79 -21.68 -15.42
N VAL A 132 -18.03 -22.35 -16.54
CA VAL A 132 -17.09 -22.72 -17.62
C VAL A 132 -16.81 -21.57 -18.62
N ASN A 133 -15.51 -21.32 -18.81
CA ASN A 133 -14.73 -20.99 -20.02
C ASN A 133 -15.28 -20.05 -21.12
N LYS A 134 -14.63 -18.90 -21.24
CA LYS A 134 -13.74 -18.64 -22.39
C LYS A 134 -12.35 -18.39 -21.81
N GLU A 135 -11.35 -19.16 -22.22
CA GLU A 135 -9.96 -18.83 -21.97
C GLU A 135 -9.67 -17.59 -22.80
N SER A 136 -10.02 -16.43 -22.24
CA SER A 136 -9.87 -15.14 -22.91
C SER A 136 -8.38 -14.88 -23.04
N ASP A 137 -7.94 -14.70 -24.29
CA ASP A 137 -6.57 -14.30 -24.60
C ASP A 137 -6.14 -13.14 -23.67
N PRO A 138 -4.97 -13.23 -23.01
CA PRO A 138 -4.54 -12.23 -22.04
C PRO A 138 -4.61 -10.79 -22.57
N TYR A 139 -4.30 -10.57 -23.85
CA TYR A 139 -4.41 -9.24 -24.45
C TYR A 139 -5.86 -8.77 -24.57
N THR A 140 -6.77 -9.67 -24.92
CA THR A 140 -8.22 -9.40 -24.93
C THR A 140 -8.74 -9.06 -23.53
N THR A 141 -8.31 -9.80 -22.50
CA THR A 141 -8.67 -9.54 -21.10
C THR A 141 -8.19 -8.16 -20.63
N ILE A 142 -7.00 -7.73 -21.05
CA ILE A 142 -6.45 -6.40 -20.77
C ILE A 142 -7.30 -5.31 -21.44
N GLN A 143 -7.66 -5.49 -22.71
CA GLN A 143 -8.48 -4.54 -23.46
C GLN A 143 -9.88 -4.40 -22.87
N GLU A 144 -10.52 -5.51 -22.49
CA GLU A 144 -11.86 -5.50 -21.89
C GLU A 144 -11.86 -4.87 -20.50
N GLY A 145 -10.88 -5.20 -19.65
CA GLY A 145 -10.74 -4.58 -18.33
C GLY A 145 -10.61 -3.06 -18.43
N ASN A 146 -9.77 -2.57 -19.35
CA ASN A 146 -9.62 -1.14 -19.61
C ASN A 146 -10.91 -0.48 -20.12
N ARG A 147 -11.64 -1.15 -21.02
CA ARG A 147 -12.94 -0.67 -21.51
C ARG A 147 -13.93 -0.49 -20.35
N TYR A 148 -14.08 -1.51 -19.51
CA TYR A 148 -15.05 -1.48 -18.41
C TYR A 148 -14.71 -0.45 -17.34
N ILE A 149 -13.43 -0.30 -16.99
CA ILE A 149 -12.99 0.74 -16.04
C ILE A 149 -13.34 2.13 -16.59
N ASN A 150 -13.05 2.39 -17.87
CA ASN A 150 -13.37 3.66 -18.51
C ASN A 150 -14.87 3.94 -18.57
N GLU A 151 -15.70 2.93 -18.86
CA GLU A 151 -17.16 3.09 -18.83
C GLU A 151 -17.68 3.48 -17.45
N ILE A 152 -17.16 2.85 -16.38
CA ILE A 152 -17.55 3.18 -15.00
C ILE A 152 -17.12 4.62 -14.65
N LEU A 153 -15.91 5.01 -15.07
CA LEU A 153 -15.39 6.36 -14.85
C LEU A 153 -16.22 7.43 -15.58
N GLN A 154 -16.67 7.15 -16.82
CA GLN A 154 -17.52 8.05 -17.58
C GLN A 154 -18.93 8.15 -17.00
N LYS A 155 -19.54 7.02 -16.60
CA LYS A 155 -20.88 7.00 -15.99
C LYS A 155 -20.96 7.75 -14.67
N ASN A 156 -19.87 7.79 -13.91
CA ASN A 156 -19.80 8.49 -12.64
C ASN A 156 -19.36 9.96 -12.76
N GLY A 157 -18.98 10.42 -13.95
CA GLY A 157 -18.58 11.81 -14.20
C GLY A 157 -19.79 12.71 -14.48
N ASP A 158 -19.87 13.84 -13.78
CA ASP A 158 -20.78 14.93 -14.15
C ASP A 158 -20.15 15.71 -15.34
N PRO A 159 -20.80 15.71 -16.52
CA PRO A 159 -20.19 16.23 -17.75
C PRO A 159 -19.97 17.75 -17.75
N GLU A 160 -20.64 18.50 -16.87
CA GLU A 160 -20.49 19.96 -16.80
C GLU A 160 -19.50 20.38 -15.70
N THR A 161 -19.48 19.66 -14.58
CA THR A 161 -18.69 20.06 -13.41
C THR A 161 -17.37 19.32 -13.27
N ASN A 162 -17.12 18.30 -14.10
CA ASN A 162 -15.96 17.38 -14.03
C ASN A 162 -15.80 16.70 -12.65
N LYS A 163 -16.84 16.74 -11.81
CA LYS A 163 -16.87 16.10 -10.50
C LYS A 163 -17.40 14.68 -10.66
N ARG A 164 -16.71 13.70 -10.08
CA ARG A 164 -17.17 12.31 -10.08
C ARG A 164 -18.02 12.03 -8.85
N ARG A 165 -19.24 11.52 -9.04
CA ARG A 165 -20.13 11.08 -7.95
C ARG A 165 -20.30 9.57 -8.03
N TRP A 166 -19.71 8.87 -7.07
CA TRP A 166 -19.77 7.42 -6.95
C TRP A 166 -21.07 6.99 -6.25
N LEU A 167 -22.19 7.09 -6.98
CA LEU A 167 -23.54 6.89 -6.43
C LEU A 167 -23.88 5.41 -6.23
N ARG A 168 -23.20 4.51 -6.94
CA ARG A 168 -23.42 3.05 -6.84
C ARG A 168 -22.32 2.43 -5.98
N SER A 169 -22.72 1.79 -4.88
CA SER A 169 -21.81 1.14 -3.93
C SER A 169 -20.94 0.01 -4.53
N GLY A 170 -21.25 -0.43 -5.75
CA GLY A 170 -20.50 -1.47 -6.46
C GLY A 170 -19.44 -0.97 -7.43
N ASP A 171 -19.45 0.29 -7.85
CA ASP A 171 -18.65 0.77 -8.99
C ASP A 171 -17.14 0.72 -8.70
N ILE A 172 -16.73 1.07 -7.47
CA ILE A 172 -15.33 0.97 -7.03
C ILE A 172 -14.90 -0.51 -6.92
N SER A 173 -15.79 -1.38 -6.47
CA SER A 173 -15.53 -2.82 -6.37
C SER A 173 -15.39 -3.46 -7.75
N ASP A 174 -16.19 -3.03 -8.72
CA ASP A 174 -16.11 -3.46 -10.11
C ASP A 174 -14.81 -2.97 -10.77
N ILE A 175 -14.41 -1.70 -10.55
CA ILE A 175 -13.10 -1.18 -11.02
C ILE A 175 -11.96 -2.02 -10.46
N LYS A 176 -11.96 -2.31 -9.15
CA LYS A 176 -10.94 -3.16 -8.52
C LYS A 176 -10.90 -4.55 -9.13
N ARG A 177 -12.06 -5.16 -9.39
CA ARG A 177 -12.15 -6.49 -10.02
C ARG A 177 -11.55 -6.49 -11.42
N TYR A 178 -11.89 -5.51 -12.26
CA TYR A 178 -11.33 -5.41 -13.61
C TYR A 178 -9.83 -5.11 -13.61
N ALA A 179 -9.35 -4.26 -12.70
CA ALA A 179 -7.92 -3.99 -12.54
C ALA A 179 -7.15 -5.26 -12.15
N GLN A 180 -7.69 -6.07 -11.25
CA GLN A 180 -7.08 -7.35 -10.89
C GLN A 180 -7.02 -8.31 -12.09
N SER A 181 -8.08 -8.41 -12.89
CA SER A 181 -8.08 -9.24 -14.09
C SER A 181 -7.02 -8.82 -15.13
N ILE A 182 -6.76 -7.50 -15.26
CA ILE A 182 -5.67 -6.98 -16.10
C ILE A 182 -4.30 -7.43 -15.56
N VAL A 183 -4.08 -7.31 -14.25
CA VAL A 183 -2.83 -7.75 -13.60
C VAL A 183 -2.60 -9.23 -13.81
N ASP A 184 -3.63 -10.06 -13.60
CA ASP A 184 -3.54 -11.51 -13.79
C ASP A 184 -3.20 -11.88 -15.25
N ALA A 185 -3.76 -11.16 -16.22
CA ALA A 185 -3.46 -11.33 -17.64
C ALA A 185 -2.02 -10.92 -18.00
N CYS A 186 -1.52 -9.81 -17.45
CA CYS A 186 -0.12 -9.40 -17.64
C CYS A 186 0.86 -10.44 -17.08
N ASN A 187 0.58 -10.96 -15.88
CA ASN A 187 1.37 -12.02 -15.26
C ASN A 187 1.39 -13.29 -16.11
N GLU A 188 0.26 -13.64 -16.74
CA GLU A 188 0.17 -14.79 -17.64
C GLU A 188 1.02 -14.60 -18.91
N ILE A 189 1.04 -13.41 -19.51
CA ILE A 189 1.93 -13.10 -20.64
C ILE A 189 3.39 -13.27 -20.21
N GLN A 190 3.76 -12.75 -19.04
CA GLN A 190 5.13 -12.82 -18.52
C GLN A 190 5.59 -14.26 -18.24
N ARG A 191 4.68 -15.18 -17.87
CA ARG A 191 5.03 -16.61 -17.71
C ARG A 191 5.26 -17.33 -19.04
N ARG A 192 4.71 -16.81 -20.14
CA ARG A 192 4.76 -17.44 -21.48
C ARG A 192 5.93 -16.94 -22.33
N GLY A 193 6.55 -15.82 -21.98
CA GLY A 193 7.73 -15.25 -22.64
C GLY A 193 9.02 -15.68 -21.96
#